data_AF-A0A821KKR1-F1
#
_entry.id   AF-A0A821KKR1-F1
#
_cell.length_a   1.000
_cell.length_b   1.000
_cell.length_c   1.000
_cell.angle_alpha   90.00
_cell.angle_beta   90.00
_cell.angle_gamma   90.00
#
_symmetry.space_group_name_H-M   'P 1'
#
loop_
_entity.id
_entity.type
_entity.pdbx_description
1 polymer ?
#
loop_
_entity_poly.entity_id
_entity_poly.type
_entity_poly.pdbx_seq_one_letter_code
_entity_poly.pdbx_strand_id
1 'polypeptide(L)'
;LPIDKTVEIEYEVLAGGDIDINYWFYSPSDRVLQSDFKKRDGHQTLKLEETGEYRFCFDNVISRFSQKQVYFSLRLVDEHGNSEFDRTTESWMKDVDRDDLGDLQSKIEHFK
;
A
#
# COMPACT_ATOMS: atom_id res chain seq x y z
N LEU A 1 11.64 -9.07 0.42
CA LEU A 1 12.35 -8.25 -0.57
C LEU A 1 13.85 -8.24 -0.27
N PRO A 2 14.72 -8.40 -1.27
CA PRO A 2 16.18 -8.32 -1.09
C PRO A 2 16.67 -6.89 -0.87
N ILE A 3 17.80 -6.74 -0.16
CA ILE A 3 18.58 -5.49 -0.12
C ILE A 3 19.03 -5.09 -1.54
N ASP A 4 19.22 -3.79 -1.78
CA ASP A 4 19.60 -3.18 -3.08
C ASP A 4 18.51 -3.05 -4.14
N LYS A 5 17.25 -3.25 -3.76
CA LYS A 5 16.11 -2.76 -4.56
C LYS A 5 15.62 -1.42 -4.04
N THR A 6 15.01 -0.66 -4.94
CA THR A 6 14.25 0.55 -4.62
C THR A 6 12.78 0.22 -4.74
N VAL A 7 11.99 0.68 -3.77
CA VAL A 7 10.53 0.58 -3.82
C VAL A 7 9.96 1.97 -4.12
N GLU A 8 9.10 2.03 -5.14
CA GLU A 8 8.27 3.19 -5.43
C GLU A 8 6.85 2.86 -5.02
N ILE A 9 6.24 3.73 -4.22
CA ILE A 9 4.87 3.58 -3.76
C ILE A 9 4.14 4.89 -4.06
N GLU A 10 2.97 4.76 -4.66
CA GLU A 10 2.04 5.86 -4.93
C GLU A 10 0.67 5.50 -4.38
N TYR A 11 -0.06 6.48 -3.86
CA TYR A 11 -1.46 6.30 -3.48
C TYR A 11 -2.30 7.56 -3.69
N GLU A 12 -3.60 7.37 -3.89
CA GLU A 12 -4.58 8.45 -4.01
C GLU A 12 -5.94 8.00 -3.47
N VAL A 13 -6.56 8.83 -2.63
CA VAL A 13 -7.94 8.65 -2.17
C VAL A 13 -8.88 9.16 -3.27
N LEU A 14 -9.59 8.22 -3.92
CA LEU A 14 -10.48 8.51 -5.03
C LEU A 14 -11.87 8.97 -4.59
N ALA A 15 -12.38 8.40 -3.51
CA ALA A 15 -13.74 8.66 -3.03
C ALA A 15 -13.92 8.29 -1.54
N GLY A 16 -15.00 8.82 -0.94
CA GLY A 16 -15.47 8.45 0.39
C GLY A 16 -15.26 9.53 1.46
N GLY A 17 -16.36 10.13 1.94
CA GLY A 17 -16.33 11.17 2.99
C GLY A 17 -15.35 12.30 2.69
N ASP A 18 -14.57 12.67 3.71
CA ASP A 18 -13.40 13.53 3.52
C ASP A 18 -12.34 12.81 2.67
N ILE A 19 -11.71 13.51 1.74
CA ILE A 19 -10.74 12.89 0.82
C ILE A 19 -9.35 12.89 1.46
N ASP A 20 -9.19 12.09 2.51
CA ASP A 20 -7.97 11.96 3.31
C ASP A 20 -7.73 10.53 3.84
N ILE A 21 -6.49 10.13 4.10
CA ILE A 21 -6.14 8.84 4.72
C ILE A 21 -4.88 9.00 5.58
N ASN A 22 -4.72 8.13 6.58
CA ASN A 22 -3.43 7.91 7.21
C ASN A 22 -2.68 6.82 6.46
N TYR A 23 -1.38 7.02 6.25
CA TYR A 23 -0.50 6.07 5.59
C TYR A 23 0.69 5.75 6.48
N TRP A 24 1.10 4.48 6.51
CA TRP A 24 2.35 4.05 7.12
C TRP A 24 3.09 3.05 6.25
N PHE A 25 4.41 3.15 6.27
CA PHE A 25 5.31 2.18 5.68
C PHE A 25 6.31 1.70 6.72
N TYR A 26 6.44 0.39 6.86
CA TYR A 26 7.27 -0.26 7.88
C TYR A 26 8.36 -1.13 7.25
N SER A 27 9.53 -1.13 7.88
CA SER A 27 10.61 -2.08 7.61
C SER A 27 10.27 -3.48 8.16
N PRO A 28 11.04 -4.52 7.76
CA PRO A 28 10.93 -5.86 8.34
C PRO A 28 11.18 -5.92 9.85
N SER A 29 11.92 -4.95 10.39
CA SER A 29 12.15 -4.79 11.83
C SER A 29 11.12 -3.89 12.54
N ASP A 30 9.95 -3.69 11.93
CA ASP A 30 8.83 -2.89 12.45
C ASP A 30 9.14 -1.40 12.67
N ARG A 31 10.16 -0.87 12.00
CA ARG A 31 10.47 0.57 12.04
C ARG A 31 9.63 1.31 11.04
N VAL A 32 9.08 2.45 11.44
CA VAL A 32 8.38 3.36 10.51
C VAL A 32 9.41 4.00 9.59
N LEU A 33 9.29 3.73 8.29
CA LEU A 33 10.11 4.30 7.23
C LEU A 33 9.47 5.58 6.66
N GLN A 34 8.14 5.60 6.51
CA GLN A 34 7.38 6.75 6.04
C GLN A 34 6.01 6.77 6.72
N SER A 35 5.47 7.96 6.96
CA SER A 35 4.10 8.11 7.44
C SER A 35 3.48 9.42 6.95
N ASP A 36 2.22 9.36 6.55
CA ASP A 36 1.41 10.53 6.24
C ASP A 36 0.13 10.52 7.07
N PHE A 37 -0.34 11.71 7.44
CA PHE A 37 -1.57 11.87 8.21
C PHE A 37 -2.54 12.79 7.48
N LYS A 38 -3.78 12.33 7.33
CA LYS A 38 -4.87 13.05 6.64
C LYS A 38 -4.45 13.60 5.28
N LYS A 39 -3.82 12.76 4.46
CA LYS A 39 -3.41 13.13 3.09
C LYS A 39 -4.34 12.53 2.05
N ARG A 40 -4.55 13.27 0.96
CA ARG A 40 -5.29 12.79 -0.21
C ARG A 40 -4.46 11.81 -1.02
N ASP A 41 -3.18 12.08 -1.13
CA ASP A 41 -2.25 11.39 -2.01
C ASP A 41 -0.84 11.41 -1.42
N GLY A 42 0.00 10.52 -1.92
CA GLY A 42 1.41 10.47 -1.59
C GLY A 42 2.20 9.68 -2.62
N HIS A 43 3.48 10.03 -2.76
CA HIS A 43 4.44 9.35 -3.60
C HIS A 43 5.80 9.33 -2.89
N GLN A 44 6.41 8.15 -2.84
CA GLN A 44 7.67 7.93 -2.17
C GLN A 44 8.51 6.89 -2.89
N THR A 45 9.82 7.14 -2.91
CA THR A 45 10.84 6.26 -3.47
C THR A 45 11.84 5.96 -2.35
N LEU A 46 11.97 4.69 -1.96
CA LEU A 46 12.79 4.28 -0.82
C LEU A 46 13.73 3.15 -1.21
N LYS A 47 15.01 3.27 -0.88
CA LYS A 47 15.97 2.18 -1.02
C LYS A 47 15.78 1.20 0.13
N LEU A 48 15.69 -0.10 -0.16
CA LEU A 48 15.53 -1.14 0.85
C LEU A 48 16.86 -1.39 1.56
N GLU A 49 16.89 -1.18 2.87
CA GLU A 49 18.07 -1.35 3.73
C GLU A 49 18.11 -2.70 4.45
N GLU A 50 16.96 -3.37 4.54
CA GLU A 50 16.78 -4.65 5.23
C GLU A 50 16.18 -5.70 4.28
N THR A 51 16.67 -6.93 4.36
CA THR A 51 16.02 -8.06 3.68
C THR A 51 14.83 -8.51 4.51
N GLY A 52 13.64 -8.61 3.89
CA GLY A 52 12.46 -9.15 4.56
C GLY A 52 11.14 -8.62 4.02
N GLU A 53 10.09 -8.77 4.82
CA GLU A 53 8.73 -8.31 4.49
C GLU A 53 8.54 -6.86 4.93
N TYR A 54 8.18 -6.00 3.98
CA TYR A 54 7.83 -4.61 4.26
C TYR A 54 6.32 -4.50 4.30
N ARG A 55 5.79 -3.64 5.17
CA ARG A 55 4.34 -3.47 5.36
C ARG A 55 3.93 -2.05 5.03
N PHE A 56 2.96 -1.90 4.14
CA PHE A 56 2.28 -0.63 3.88
C PHE A 56 0.86 -0.71 4.45
N CYS A 57 0.40 0.37 5.08
CA CYS A 57 -0.87 0.41 5.77
C CYS A 57 -1.63 1.68 5.40
N PHE A 58 -2.92 1.53 5.09
CA PHE A 58 -3.87 2.63 4.98
C PHE A 58 -4.83 2.55 6.17
N ASP A 59 -4.95 3.64 6.92
CA ASP A 59 -5.82 3.71 8.09
C ASP A 59 -6.92 4.75 7.93
N ASN A 60 -8.15 4.26 8.03
CA ASN A 60 -9.39 5.02 7.94
C ASN A 60 -10.08 5.24 9.30
N VAL A 61 -9.39 5.11 10.43
CA VAL A 61 -10.01 5.28 11.76
C VAL A 61 -10.55 6.70 11.99
N ILE A 62 -10.14 7.66 11.16
CA ILE A 62 -10.55 9.06 11.21
C ILE A 62 -11.95 9.25 10.59
N SER A 63 -12.24 8.61 9.46
CA SER A 63 -13.55 8.71 8.80
C SER A 63 -14.41 7.50 9.11
N ARG A 64 -14.69 7.31 10.40
CA ARG A 64 -15.45 6.17 10.97
C ARG A 64 -16.83 5.96 10.34
N PHE A 65 -17.40 7.00 9.75
CA PHE A 65 -18.74 6.99 9.17
C PHE A 65 -18.74 6.82 7.65
N SER A 66 -17.58 6.80 7.00
CA SER A 66 -17.47 6.67 5.55
C SER A 66 -16.34 5.75 5.15
N GLN A 67 -16.67 4.75 4.34
CA GLN A 67 -15.70 3.97 3.60
C GLN A 67 -14.93 4.86 2.62
N LYS A 68 -13.66 4.55 2.38
CA LYS A 68 -12.82 5.20 1.37
C LYS A 68 -12.41 4.23 0.27
N GLN A 69 -12.31 4.76 -0.95
CA GLN A 69 -11.69 4.09 -2.10
C GLN A 69 -10.30 4.68 -2.29
N VAL A 70 -9.27 3.84 -2.21
CA VAL A 70 -7.88 4.26 -2.35
C VAL A 70 -7.25 3.50 -3.51
N TYR A 71 -6.73 4.24 -4.47
CA TYR A 71 -5.82 3.71 -5.49
C TYR A 71 -4.42 3.63 -4.90
N PHE A 72 -3.68 2.57 -5.23
CA PHE A 72 -2.27 2.48 -4.92
C PHE A 72 -1.50 1.73 -6.01
N SER A 73 -0.22 2.07 -6.13
CA SER A 73 0.75 1.42 -7.02
C SER A 73 2.02 1.12 -6.24
N LEU A 74 2.58 -0.07 -6.47
CA LEU A 74 3.83 -0.54 -5.88
C LEU A 74 4.74 -1.01 -7.00
N ARG A 75 5.95 -0.45 -7.10
CA ARG A 75 6.95 -0.87 -8.08
C ARG A 75 8.27 -1.16 -7.40
N LEU A 76 8.88 -2.27 -7.79
CA LEU A 76 10.24 -2.61 -7.42
C LEU A 76 11.16 -2.27 -8.59
N VAL A 77 12.15 -1.44 -8.30
CA VAL A 77 13.09 -0.91 -9.29
C VAL A 77 14.49 -1.34 -8.87
N ASP A 78 15.26 -1.82 -9.83
CA ASP A 78 16.67 -2.12 -9.61
C ASP A 78 17.53 -0.84 -9.61
N GLU A 79 18.82 -0.98 -9.33
CA GLU A 79 19.80 0.11 -9.35
C GLU A 79 19.97 0.78 -10.73
N HIS A 80 19.52 0.13 -11.80
CA HIS A 80 19.57 0.64 -13.17
C HIS A 80 18.27 1.31 -13.61
N GLY A 81 17.29 1.46 -12.70
CA GLY A 81 16.00 2.06 -13.02
C GLY A 81 15.06 1.13 -13.78
N ASN A 82 15.41 -0.15 -13.95
CA ASN A 82 14.50 -1.11 -14.55
C ASN A 82 13.49 -1.52 -13.49
N SER A 83 12.21 -1.34 -13.81
CA SER A 83 11.17 -1.98 -13.01
C SER A 83 11.27 -3.48 -13.26
N GLU A 84 11.69 -4.21 -12.24
CA GLU A 84 11.56 -5.65 -12.25
C GLU A 84 10.08 -5.92 -11.97
N PHE A 85 9.26 -5.88 -13.04
CA PHE A 85 7.94 -6.50 -13.01
C PHE A 85 8.17 -8.01 -12.97
N ASP A 86 8.65 -8.46 -11.80
CA ASP A 86 9.02 -9.84 -11.58
C ASP A 86 7.75 -10.69 -11.65
N ARG A 87 7.85 -11.89 -12.23
CA ARG A 87 6.77 -12.88 -12.29
C ARG A 87 6.28 -13.27 -10.88
N THR A 88 7.08 -12.99 -9.85
CA THR A 88 6.69 -13.11 -8.44
C THR A 88 5.66 -12.07 -8.00
N THR A 89 5.67 -10.86 -8.59
CA THR A 89 4.64 -9.83 -8.31
C THR A 89 3.27 -10.26 -8.79
N GLU A 90 3.22 -10.87 -9.97
CA GLU A 90 2.02 -11.57 -10.42
C GLU A 90 1.63 -12.72 -9.50
N SER A 91 2.59 -13.43 -8.88
CA SER A 91 2.29 -14.59 -8.04
C SER A 91 1.59 -14.19 -6.75
N TRP A 92 2.12 -13.23 -5.98
CA TRP A 92 1.46 -12.81 -4.74
C TRP A 92 0.18 -12.00 -5.02
N MET A 93 0.11 -11.24 -6.12
CA MET A 93 -1.15 -10.61 -6.55
C MET A 93 -2.20 -11.62 -7.02
N LYS A 94 -1.78 -12.83 -7.44
CA LYS A 94 -2.69 -13.97 -7.70
C LYS A 94 -3.13 -14.65 -6.39
N ASP A 95 -2.28 -14.63 -5.36
CA ASP A 95 -2.57 -15.18 -4.02
C ASP A 95 -3.38 -14.21 -3.14
N VAL A 96 -3.43 -12.92 -3.47
CA VAL A 96 -4.47 -12.00 -2.96
C VAL A 96 -5.78 -12.45 -3.58
N ASP A 97 -6.49 -13.32 -2.87
CA ASP A 97 -7.71 -13.91 -3.39
C ASP A 97 -8.71 -12.80 -3.71
N ARG A 98 -9.41 -12.94 -4.83
CA ARG A 98 -10.46 -11.97 -5.20
C ARG A 98 -11.55 -11.95 -4.12
N ASP A 99 -11.67 -13.02 -3.36
CA ASP A 99 -12.51 -13.16 -2.19
C ASP A 99 -12.00 -12.35 -0.99
N ASP A 100 -10.69 -12.10 -0.79
CA ASP A 100 -10.17 -11.22 0.27
C ASP A 100 -10.40 -9.73 -0.05
N LEU A 101 -10.29 -9.36 -1.33
CA LEU A 101 -10.71 -8.04 -1.83
C LEU A 101 -12.24 -7.90 -1.84
N GLY A 102 -12.93 -9.00 -2.13
CA GLY A 102 -14.36 -9.15 -2.05
C GLY A 102 -14.87 -9.07 -0.62
N ASP A 103 -14.12 -9.52 0.38
CA ASP A 103 -14.49 -9.48 1.79
C ASP A 103 -14.35 -8.07 2.37
N LEU A 104 -13.41 -7.28 1.83
CA LEU A 104 -13.43 -5.82 2.02
C LEU A 104 -14.73 -5.24 1.45
N GLN A 105 -15.08 -5.53 0.19
CA GLN A 105 -16.32 -5.04 -0.44
C GLN A 105 -17.62 -5.60 0.16
N SER A 106 -17.63 -6.82 0.70
CA SER A 106 -18.81 -7.48 1.26
C SER A 106 -19.08 -6.97 2.68
N LYS A 107 -18.04 -6.76 3.48
CA LYS A 107 -18.13 -6.09 4.79
C LYS A 107 -18.69 -4.67 4.60
N ILE A 108 -18.31 -3.99 3.53
CA ILE A 108 -18.85 -2.69 3.13
C ILE A 108 -20.37 -2.74 2.85
N GLU A 109 -20.89 -3.80 2.24
CA GLU A 109 -22.33 -3.95 1.99
C GLU A 109 -23.11 -4.40 3.23
N HIS A 110 -22.49 -5.14 4.14
CA HIS A 110 -23.11 -5.63 5.37
C HIS A 110 -23.25 -4.57 6.48
N PHE A 111 -22.67 -3.37 6.29
CA PHE A 111 -22.78 -2.22 7.19
C PHE A 111 -23.71 -1.10 6.67
N LYS A 112 -24.50 -1.35 5.62
CA LYS A 112 -25.66 -0.52 5.25
C LYS A 112 -26.93 -1.04 5.92
#